data_AF-A0A417CC17-F1
#
_entry.id   AF-A0A417CC17-F1
#
_cell.length_a   1.000
_cell.length_b   1.000
_cell.length_c   1.000
_cell.angle_alpha   90.00
_cell.angle_beta   90.00
_cell.angle_gamma   90.00
#
_symmetry.space_group_name_H-M   'P 1'
#
loop_
_entity.id
_entity.type
_entity.pdbx_description
1 polymer ?
#
loop_
_entity_poly.entity_id
_entity_poly.type
_entity_poly.pdbx_seq_one_letter_code
_entity_poly.pdbx_strand_id
1 'polypeptide(L)'
;MEMKENQICYFIENDMVIFGAYSYKSTCTHVVKRLRTPEVRLINGIPFDEFESEIEFKKLPKDWTYNTRLWEESIDQWKYEKYVAEFGTVNVKDTKRIQELFDNGLLVIAPIVDKFIEAEIDHGFYRIVKKAHGYPLGYGEHNDYYPDDVFDTYEECEKHLKIQRENRYKNHIYCRLLDVYENIDWALEKYEADHGGREIEFIKQKLLSIPRIWEYMFRYYKGQILKGKREEKNEEWEVIA
;
A
#
# COMPACT_ATOMS: atom_id res chain seq x y z
N MET A 1 -6.06 21.85 13.42
CA MET A 1 -5.50 21.49 14.74
C MET A 1 -4.07 21.06 14.47
N GLU A 2 -3.08 21.59 15.18
CA GLU A 2 -1.67 21.34 14.87
C GLU A 2 -1.21 20.10 15.66
N MET A 3 -0.86 19.02 14.94
CA MET A 3 -0.33 17.79 15.55
C MET A 3 1.07 18.02 16.13
N LYS A 4 1.38 17.31 17.21
CA LYS A 4 2.68 17.41 17.89
C LYS A 4 3.68 16.39 17.36
N GLU A 5 4.97 16.72 17.45
CA GLU A 5 6.05 15.76 17.16
C GLU A 5 5.87 14.48 17.97
N ASN A 6 6.03 13.33 17.32
CA ASN A 6 5.86 11.98 17.87
C ASN A 6 4.45 11.66 18.40
N GLN A 7 3.46 12.48 18.08
CA GLN A 7 2.07 12.13 18.34
C GLN A 7 1.62 11.01 17.41
N ILE A 8 0.98 9.98 17.97
CA ILE A 8 0.36 8.93 17.16
C ILE A 8 -0.81 9.53 16.37
N CYS A 9 -0.79 9.29 15.06
CA CYS A 9 -1.81 9.71 14.12
C CYS A 9 -2.21 8.58 13.18
N TYR A 10 -3.33 8.76 12.49
CA TYR A 10 -3.83 7.88 11.45
C TYR A 10 -3.82 8.59 10.10
N PHE A 11 -3.65 7.82 9.05
CA PHE A 11 -3.69 8.29 7.67
C PHE A 11 -4.16 7.17 6.75
N ILE A 12 -4.45 7.51 5.50
CA ILE A 12 -4.89 6.56 4.49
C ILE A 12 -3.71 6.21 3.59
N GLU A 13 -3.46 4.93 3.42
CA GLU A 13 -2.52 4.44 2.42
C GLU A 13 -3.02 3.13 1.82
N ASN A 14 -2.94 3.02 0.50
CA ASN A 14 -3.40 1.86 -0.25
C ASN A 14 -4.82 1.40 0.15
N ASP A 15 -5.74 2.36 0.30
CA ASP A 15 -7.12 2.12 0.73
C ASP A 15 -7.32 1.51 2.12
N MET A 16 -6.31 1.65 2.99
CA MET A 16 -6.36 1.19 4.37
C MET A 16 -6.08 2.33 5.35
N VAL A 17 -6.66 2.24 6.54
CA VAL A 17 -6.32 3.12 7.66
C VAL A 17 -5.06 2.56 8.32
N ILE A 18 -4.00 3.36 8.34
CA ILE A 18 -2.71 3.03 8.95
C ILE A 18 -2.44 4.05 10.06
N PHE A 19 -1.60 3.69 11.03
CA PHE A 19 -1.11 4.60 12.05
C PHE A 19 0.42 4.73 12.02
N GLY A 20 0.92 5.85 12.52
CA GLY A 20 2.34 6.09 12.71
C GLY A 20 2.60 7.28 13.63
N ALA A 21 3.86 7.64 13.79
CA ALA A 21 4.25 8.80 14.58
C ALA A 21 4.39 10.04 13.68
N TYR A 22 3.63 11.09 13.98
CA TYR A 22 3.71 12.35 13.28
C TYR A 22 5.10 13.00 13.48
N SER A 23 5.68 13.51 12.40
CA SER A 23 6.92 14.26 12.45
C SER A 23 6.86 15.50 11.56
N TYR A 24 7.24 16.63 12.12
CA TYR A 24 7.28 17.90 11.43
C TYR A 24 8.55 18.01 10.60
N LYS A 25 8.42 18.22 9.28
CA LYS A 25 9.57 18.35 8.38
C LYS A 25 9.86 19.80 8.01
N SER A 26 8.84 20.61 7.74
CA SER A 26 8.98 22.05 7.45
C SER A 26 7.65 22.79 7.57
N THR A 27 7.64 24.11 7.32
CA THR A 27 6.49 25.02 7.41
C THR A 27 5.21 24.55 6.74
N CYS A 28 5.28 23.70 5.72
CA CYS A 28 4.11 23.14 5.04
C CYS A 28 4.21 21.65 4.76
N THR A 29 5.17 20.94 5.36
CA THR A 29 5.35 19.51 5.11
C THR A 29 5.47 18.75 6.42
N HIS A 30 4.60 17.77 6.58
CA HIS A 30 4.69 16.76 7.62
C HIS A 30 5.07 15.42 6.99
N VAL A 31 5.55 14.51 7.83
CA VAL A 31 5.74 13.10 7.49
C VAL A 31 5.16 12.25 8.61
N VAL A 32 4.76 11.04 8.28
CA VAL A 32 4.37 10.05 9.28
C VAL A 32 5.42 8.94 9.29
N LYS A 33 6.07 8.77 10.43
CA LYS A 33 7.11 7.76 10.64
C LYS A 33 6.45 6.41 10.89
N ARG A 34 6.85 5.39 10.12
CA ARG A 34 6.42 4.01 10.37
C ARG A 34 6.90 3.57 11.74
N LEU A 35 6.01 2.90 12.46
CA LEU A 35 6.34 2.25 13.72
C LEU A 35 6.58 0.76 13.50
N ARG A 36 7.48 0.20 14.29
CA ARG A 36 7.71 -1.24 14.36
C ARG A 36 7.83 -1.68 15.80
N THR A 37 7.77 -2.98 15.99
CA THR A 37 8.09 -3.60 17.27
C THR A 37 9.59 -3.46 17.54
N PRO A 38 10.01 -3.41 18.81
CA PRO A 38 11.41 -3.29 19.16
C PRO A 38 12.21 -4.46 18.58
N GLU A 39 13.42 -4.19 18.12
CA GLU A 39 14.33 -5.24 17.67
C GLU A 39 14.76 -6.12 18.86
N VAL A 40 14.54 -7.43 18.78
CA VAL A 40 14.80 -8.38 19.86
C VAL A 40 15.96 -9.32 19.56
N ARG A 41 16.49 -9.31 18.33
CA ARG A 41 17.59 -10.21 17.97
C ARG A 41 18.87 -9.84 18.73
N LEU A 42 19.57 -10.89 19.16
CA LEU A 42 20.92 -10.83 19.69
C LEU A 42 21.85 -11.51 18.70
N ILE A 43 22.93 -10.83 18.30
CA ILE A 43 23.96 -11.34 17.41
C ILE A 43 25.19 -11.61 18.25
N ASN A 44 25.55 -12.89 18.40
CA ASN A 44 26.57 -13.35 19.34
C ASN A 44 26.34 -12.82 20.78
N GLY A 45 25.08 -12.74 21.21
CA GLY A 45 24.67 -12.22 22.52
C GLY A 45 24.59 -10.69 22.63
N ILE A 46 24.96 -9.94 21.58
CA ILE A 46 24.90 -8.47 21.55
C ILE A 46 23.58 -8.03 20.92
N PRO A 47 22.82 -7.09 21.50
CA PRO A 47 21.62 -6.55 20.88
C PRO A 47 21.86 -6.08 19.44
N PHE A 48 20.99 -6.45 18.51
CA PHE A 48 21.18 -6.15 17.09
C PHE A 48 21.41 -4.66 16.84
N ASP A 49 20.69 -3.77 17.53
CA ASP A 49 20.85 -2.32 17.38
C ASP A 49 22.24 -1.83 17.81
N GLU A 50 22.84 -2.49 18.82
CA GLU A 50 24.18 -2.21 19.36
C GLU A 50 25.31 -2.93 18.60
N PHE A 51 24.99 -3.99 17.85
CA PHE A 51 25.97 -4.75 17.09
C PHE A 51 26.62 -3.89 16.00
N GLU A 52 27.95 -3.84 16.02
CA GLU A 52 28.80 -3.24 15.00
C GLU A 52 29.47 -4.33 14.14
N SER A 53 29.68 -4.03 12.86
CA SER A 53 30.38 -4.94 11.94
C SER A 53 31.77 -5.27 12.47
N GLU A 54 32.15 -6.54 12.35
CA GLU A 54 33.49 -6.99 12.71
C GLU A 54 34.52 -6.36 11.75
N ILE A 55 35.66 -5.95 12.31
CA ILE A 55 36.76 -5.39 11.51
C ILE A 55 37.66 -6.52 11.00
N GLU A 56 38.00 -7.47 11.87
CA GLU A 56 38.94 -8.56 11.59
C GLU A 56 38.27 -9.77 10.95
N PHE A 57 38.99 -10.37 10.00
CA PHE A 57 38.59 -11.63 9.36
C PHE A 57 39.04 -12.84 10.20
N LYS A 58 38.11 -13.77 10.42
CA LYS A 58 38.30 -15.04 11.12
C LYS A 58 38.40 -16.17 10.10
N LYS A 59 39.16 -17.23 10.42
CA LYS A 59 39.30 -18.37 9.52
C LYS A 59 37.99 -19.13 9.38
N LEU A 60 37.62 -19.53 8.16
CA LEU A 60 36.46 -20.38 7.94
C LEU A 60 36.64 -21.77 8.60
N PRO A 61 35.54 -22.37 9.09
CA PRO A 61 35.54 -23.77 9.50
C PRO A 61 36.01 -24.70 8.37
N LYS A 62 36.71 -25.79 8.72
CA LYS A 62 37.36 -26.70 7.76
C LYS A 62 36.39 -27.31 6.73
N ASP A 63 35.15 -27.55 7.13
CA ASP A 63 34.09 -28.14 6.31
C ASP A 63 32.92 -27.16 6.10
N TRP A 64 33.24 -25.86 5.99
CA TRP A 64 32.24 -24.82 5.77
C TRP A 64 31.52 -25.01 4.43
N THR A 65 30.22 -24.77 4.45
CA THR A 65 29.34 -24.65 3.29
C THR A 65 28.51 -23.38 3.42
N TYR A 66 27.81 -22.96 2.37
CA TYR A 66 26.89 -21.82 2.44
C TYR A 66 25.80 -21.94 3.53
N ASN A 67 25.52 -23.16 4.00
CA ASN A 67 24.55 -23.41 5.07
C ASN A 67 25.19 -23.46 6.47
N THR A 68 26.51 -23.36 6.57
CA THR A 68 27.21 -23.38 7.85
C THR A 68 26.95 -22.06 8.57
N ARG A 69 26.37 -22.15 9.77
CA ARG A 69 26.09 -21.01 10.64
C ARG A 69 27.40 -20.38 11.13
N LEU A 70 27.64 -19.12 10.74
CA LEU A 70 28.88 -18.38 11.05
C LEU A 70 28.77 -17.45 12.27
N TRP A 71 27.55 -17.23 12.78
CA TRP A 71 27.25 -16.45 13.97
C TRP A 71 26.10 -17.07 14.76
N GLU A 72 26.04 -16.79 16.06
CA GLU A 72 24.87 -17.10 16.86
C GLU A 72 23.85 -15.96 16.74
N GLU A 73 22.61 -16.35 16.47
CA GLU A 73 21.45 -15.47 16.50
C GLU A 73 20.47 -16.06 17.51
N SER A 74 20.17 -15.27 18.53
CA SER A 74 19.23 -15.60 19.59
C SER A 74 18.28 -14.42 19.82
N ILE A 75 17.36 -14.56 20.77
CA ILE A 75 16.34 -13.56 21.07
C ILE A 75 16.56 -13.07 22.50
N ASP A 76 16.48 -11.76 22.71
CA ASP A 76 16.31 -11.18 24.03
C ASP A 76 14.94 -11.59 24.56
N GLN A 77 14.94 -12.66 25.36
CA GLN A 77 13.72 -13.29 25.84
C GLN A 77 12.89 -12.34 26.72
N TRP A 78 13.55 -11.53 27.56
CA TRP A 78 12.86 -10.57 28.41
C TRP A 78 12.15 -9.50 27.58
N LYS A 79 12.83 -8.92 26.59
CA LYS A 79 12.26 -7.91 25.69
C LYS A 79 11.14 -8.50 24.84
N TYR A 80 11.32 -9.73 24.34
CA TYR A 80 10.32 -10.44 23.55
C TYR A 80 9.06 -10.74 24.37
N GLU A 81 9.19 -11.30 25.57
CA GLU A 81 8.04 -11.60 26.45
C GLU A 81 7.25 -10.34 26.82
N LYS A 82 7.97 -9.27 27.18
CA LYS A 82 7.35 -7.97 27.48
C LYS A 82 6.57 -7.43 26.29
N TYR A 83 7.16 -7.47 25.09
CA TYR A 83 6.49 -7.07 23.86
C TYR A 83 5.25 -7.92 23.57
N VAL A 84 5.35 -9.25 23.63
CA VAL A 84 4.24 -10.17 23.34
C VAL A 84 3.06 -9.95 24.30
N ALA A 85 3.35 -9.78 25.60
CA ALA A 85 2.33 -9.54 26.60
C ALA A 85 1.56 -8.22 26.38
N GLU A 86 2.29 -7.15 26.06
CA GLU A 86 1.73 -5.80 25.96
C GLU A 86 1.10 -5.52 24.58
N PHE A 87 1.67 -6.08 23.52
CA PHE A 87 1.27 -5.82 22.14
C PHE A 87 0.25 -6.83 21.59
N GLY A 88 0.27 -8.08 22.06
CA GLY A 88 -0.60 -9.15 21.54
C GLY A 88 -2.11 -8.89 21.69
N THR A 89 -2.49 -7.87 22.45
CA THR A 89 -3.89 -7.50 22.74
C THR A 89 -4.27 -6.09 22.26
N VAL A 90 -3.37 -5.42 21.53
CA VAL A 90 -3.57 -4.01 21.15
C VAL A 90 -4.67 -3.86 20.13
N ASN A 91 -5.67 -3.05 20.48
CA ASN A 91 -6.65 -2.58 19.53
C ASN A 91 -6.06 -1.41 18.74
N VAL A 92 -5.90 -1.60 17.42
CA VAL A 92 -5.35 -0.58 16.51
C VAL A 92 -6.18 0.70 16.41
N LYS A 93 -7.40 0.71 16.97
CA LYS A 93 -8.26 1.90 17.04
C LYS A 93 -8.01 2.74 18.30
N ASP A 94 -7.32 2.19 19.30
CA ASP A 94 -7.07 2.87 20.57
C ASP A 94 -5.78 3.70 20.50
N THR A 95 -5.91 4.95 20.03
CA THR A 95 -4.78 5.88 19.90
C THR A 95 -4.02 6.06 21.21
N LYS A 96 -4.71 6.09 22.35
CA LYS A 96 -4.06 6.31 23.66
C LYS A 96 -3.19 5.12 24.01
N ARG A 97 -3.70 3.90 23.84
CA ARG A 97 -2.92 2.69 24.08
C ARG A 97 -1.71 2.59 23.15
N ILE A 98 -1.85 2.97 21.88
CA ILE A 98 -0.72 2.99 20.93
C ILE A 98 0.32 4.02 21.36
N GLN A 99 -0.10 5.23 21.78
CA GLN A 99 0.80 6.25 22.29
C GLN A 99 1.55 5.77 23.54
N GLU A 100 0.87 5.12 24.49
CA GLU A 100 1.52 4.54 25.67
C GLU A 100 2.59 3.51 25.31
N LEU A 101 2.33 2.65 24.32
CA LEU A 101 3.31 1.66 23.86
C LEU A 101 4.51 2.33 23.22
N PHE A 102 4.28 3.39 22.44
CA PHE A 102 5.34 4.19 21.85
C PHE A 102 6.20 4.88 22.91
N ASP A 103 5.56 5.57 23.86
CA ASP A 103 6.23 6.30 24.95
C ASP A 103 7.05 5.35 25.85
N ASN A 104 6.61 4.11 26.01
CA ASN A 104 7.31 3.07 26.79
C ASN A 104 8.34 2.27 25.98
N GLY A 105 8.59 2.61 24.71
CA GLY A 105 9.56 1.94 23.85
C GLY A 105 9.16 0.52 23.42
N LEU A 106 7.87 0.18 23.51
CA LEU A 106 7.28 -1.08 23.02
C LEU A 106 6.73 -0.96 21.59
N LEU A 107 6.67 0.27 21.08
CA LEU A 107 6.66 0.62 19.68
C LEU A 107 7.77 1.64 19.45
N VAL A 108 8.53 1.48 18.37
CA VAL A 108 9.65 2.36 18.04
C VAL A 108 9.56 2.81 16.59
N ILE A 109 10.13 3.98 16.30
CA ILE A 109 10.28 4.44 14.91
C ILE A 109 11.14 3.44 14.15
N ALA A 110 10.63 2.94 13.03
CA ALA A 110 11.39 2.09 12.14
C ALA A 110 12.58 2.88 11.57
N PRO A 111 13.78 2.28 11.49
CA PRO A 111 14.89 2.93 10.82
C PRO A 111 14.50 3.20 9.35
N ILE A 112 15.07 4.22 8.74
CA ILE A 112 14.76 4.57 7.34
C ILE A 112 14.96 3.37 6.41
N VAL A 113 15.98 2.55 6.68
CA VAL A 113 16.28 1.30 5.98
C VAL A 113 16.56 0.20 6.99
N ASP A 114 15.92 -0.96 6.81
CA ASP A 114 16.18 -2.14 7.62
C ASP A 114 17.59 -2.70 7.35
N LYS A 115 18.30 -2.98 8.44
CA LYS A 115 19.62 -3.61 8.39
C LYS A 115 19.50 -5.11 8.65
N PHE A 116 20.45 -5.88 8.15
CA PHE A 116 20.57 -7.31 8.38
C PHE A 116 22.03 -7.70 8.61
N ILE A 117 22.24 -8.89 9.17
CA ILE A 117 23.56 -9.48 9.35
C ILE A 117 23.88 -10.36 8.15
N GLU A 118 25.10 -10.25 7.64
CA GLU A 118 25.65 -11.11 6.60
C GLU A 118 27.08 -11.52 6.95
N ALA A 119 27.53 -12.67 6.45
CA ALA A 119 28.93 -13.01 6.46
C ALA A 119 29.59 -12.51 5.17
N GLU A 120 30.63 -11.68 5.31
CA GLU A 120 31.52 -11.35 4.20
C GLU A 120 32.63 -12.40 4.14
N ILE A 121 32.75 -13.07 2.99
CA ILE A 121 33.72 -14.15 2.78
C ILE A 121 34.85 -13.65 1.88
N ASP A 122 36.09 -13.84 2.32
CA ASP A 122 37.28 -13.50 1.54
C ASP A 122 38.36 -14.58 1.71
N HIS A 123 38.80 -15.18 0.61
CA HIS A 123 39.93 -16.13 0.53
C HIS A 123 40.09 -17.13 1.71
N GLY A 124 39.01 -17.79 2.13
CA GLY A 124 39.07 -18.79 3.23
C GLY A 124 38.88 -18.21 4.63
N PHE A 125 38.56 -16.93 4.72
CA PHE A 125 38.23 -16.20 5.93
C PHE A 125 36.83 -15.59 5.81
N TYR A 126 36.28 -15.17 6.94
CA TYR A 126 35.01 -14.49 7.03
C TYR A 126 34.99 -13.43 8.12
N ARG A 127 34.09 -12.45 7.99
CA ARG A 127 33.71 -11.55 9.09
C ARG A 127 32.21 -11.32 9.06
N ILE A 128 31.64 -11.01 10.22
CA ILE A 128 30.20 -10.73 10.33
C ILE A 128 29.98 -9.23 10.16
N VAL A 129 29.11 -8.83 9.23
CA VAL A 129 28.85 -7.43 8.89
C VAL A 129 27.38 -7.09 8.97
N LYS A 130 27.08 -5.90 9.48
CA LYS A 130 25.73 -5.33 9.49
C LYS A 130 25.55 -4.49 8.24
N LYS A 131 24.73 -4.98 7.30
CA LYS A 131 24.45 -4.36 6.02
C LYS A 131 23.02 -3.84 5.94
N ALA A 132 22.76 -3.03 4.92
CA ALA A 132 21.42 -2.65 4.47
C ALA A 132 21.32 -3.00 2.98
N HIS A 133 20.10 -3.24 2.50
CA HIS A 133 19.90 -3.49 1.07
C HIS A 133 20.28 -2.24 0.27
N GLY A 134 21.05 -2.43 -0.81
CA GLY A 134 21.50 -1.32 -1.66
C GLY A 134 20.35 -0.60 -2.36
N TYR A 135 19.26 -1.31 -2.67
CA TYR A 135 18.11 -0.72 -3.35
C TYR A 135 17.38 0.34 -2.50
N PRO A 136 16.97 0.08 -1.25
CA PRO A 136 16.47 1.12 -0.34
C PRO A 136 17.42 2.30 -0.14
N LEU A 137 18.73 2.04 -0.07
CA LEU A 137 19.74 3.10 0.09
C LEU A 137 19.87 4.01 -1.14
N GLY A 138 19.69 3.46 -2.35
CA GLY A 138 19.84 4.20 -3.61
C GLY A 138 18.55 4.77 -4.18
N TYR A 139 17.40 4.16 -3.90
CA TYR A 139 16.13 4.46 -4.56
C TYR A 139 14.99 4.82 -3.60
N GLY A 140 15.23 4.83 -2.29
CA GLY A 140 14.36 5.49 -1.33
C GLY A 140 13.10 4.71 -0.94
N GLU A 141 13.19 3.39 -0.80
CA GLU A 141 12.25 2.65 0.07
C GLU A 141 12.49 3.10 1.51
N HIS A 142 11.84 4.21 1.86
CA HIS A 142 11.92 4.82 3.17
C HIS A 142 10.72 4.38 4.00
N ASN A 143 10.95 4.07 5.27
CA ASN A 143 9.91 3.82 6.25
C ASN A 143 9.15 5.12 6.69
N ASP A 144 9.15 6.14 5.84
CA ASP A 144 8.46 7.41 6.03
C ASP A 144 7.29 7.50 5.05
N TYR A 145 6.12 7.90 5.56
CA TYR A 145 4.94 8.16 4.76
C TYR A 145 4.73 9.66 4.59
N TYR A 146 4.16 10.01 3.43
CA TYR A 146 3.87 11.39 3.04
C TYR A 146 2.38 11.54 2.71
N PRO A 147 1.47 11.28 3.67
CA PRO A 147 0.05 11.44 3.42
C PRO A 147 -0.32 12.91 3.24
N ASP A 148 -1.37 13.16 2.45
CA ASP A 148 -1.94 14.51 2.32
C ASP A 148 -2.67 14.91 3.61
N ASP A 149 -3.38 13.96 4.22
CA ASP A 149 -4.21 14.14 5.41
C ASP A 149 -3.80 13.20 6.55
N VAL A 150 -3.79 13.74 7.77
CA VAL A 150 -3.56 13.01 9.01
C VAL A 150 -4.68 13.30 10.02
N PHE A 151 -5.01 12.30 10.83
CA PHE A 151 -6.15 12.31 11.74
C PHE A 151 -5.73 11.85 13.14
N ASP A 152 -6.30 12.44 14.19
CA ASP A 152 -5.96 12.07 15.58
C ASP A 152 -6.60 10.73 15.99
N THR A 153 -7.70 10.35 15.35
CA THR A 153 -8.46 9.14 15.67
C THR A 153 -8.67 8.24 14.47
N TYR A 154 -8.78 6.94 14.74
CA TYR A 154 -9.08 5.95 13.71
C TYR A 154 -10.44 6.23 13.05
N GLU A 155 -11.45 6.59 13.85
CA GLU A 155 -12.81 6.80 13.39
C GLU A 155 -12.93 7.98 12.40
N GLU A 156 -12.19 9.06 12.64
CA GLU A 156 -12.12 10.20 11.72
C GLU A 156 -11.49 9.80 10.38
N CYS A 157 -10.37 9.06 10.44
CA CYS A 157 -9.70 8.55 9.24
C CYS A 157 -10.58 7.57 8.47
N GLU A 158 -11.25 6.63 9.15
CA GLU A 158 -12.15 5.65 8.54
C GLU A 158 -13.36 6.32 7.87
N LYS A 159 -13.93 7.35 8.51
CA LYS A 159 -15.00 8.16 7.92
C LYS A 159 -14.53 8.86 6.66
N HIS A 160 -13.33 9.44 6.69
CA HIS A 160 -12.74 10.10 5.52
C HIS A 160 -12.49 9.11 4.38
N LEU A 161 -11.93 7.92 4.68
CA LEU A 161 -11.73 6.84 3.72
C LEU A 161 -13.04 6.41 3.06
N LYS A 162 -14.13 6.28 3.84
CA LYS A 162 -15.45 5.94 3.30
C LYS A 162 -15.94 7.00 2.29
N ILE A 163 -15.79 8.28 2.62
CA ILE A 163 -16.16 9.39 1.71
C ILE A 163 -15.32 9.32 0.43
N GLN A 164 -14.00 9.09 0.54
CA GLN A 164 -13.14 8.95 -0.64
C GLN A 164 -13.55 7.77 -1.51
N ARG A 165 -13.90 6.62 -0.92
CA ARG A 165 -14.37 5.44 -1.66
C ARG A 165 -15.69 5.73 -2.39
N GLU A 166 -16.64 6.38 -1.72
CA GLU A 166 -17.91 6.79 -2.34
C GLU A 166 -17.68 7.77 -3.50
N ASN A 167 -16.77 8.75 -3.33
CA ASN A 167 -16.43 9.70 -4.38
C ASN A 167 -15.71 9.02 -5.56
N ARG A 168 -14.76 8.12 -5.30
CA ARG A 168 -14.11 7.32 -6.34
C ARG A 168 -15.11 6.46 -7.11
N TYR A 169 -16.05 5.84 -6.42
CA TYR A 169 -17.12 5.08 -7.06
C TYR A 169 -18.01 5.96 -7.94
N LYS A 170 -18.43 7.14 -7.46
CA LYS A 170 -19.20 8.10 -8.26
C LYS A 170 -18.43 8.59 -9.47
N ASN A 171 -17.16 8.96 -9.31
CA ASN A 171 -16.30 9.40 -10.41
C ASN A 171 -16.10 8.29 -11.44
N HIS A 172 -15.92 7.05 -10.99
CA HIS A 172 -15.83 5.88 -11.86
C HIS A 172 -17.10 5.68 -12.69
N ILE A 173 -18.29 5.77 -12.07
CA ILE A 173 -19.56 5.71 -12.80
C ILE A 173 -19.66 6.88 -13.79
N TYR A 174 -19.30 8.09 -13.37
CA TYR A 174 -19.36 9.27 -14.24
C TYR A 174 -18.49 9.10 -15.49
N CYS A 175 -17.24 8.66 -15.33
CA CYS A 175 -16.35 8.37 -16.46
C CYS A 175 -16.94 7.28 -17.35
N ARG A 176 -17.50 6.21 -16.79
CA ARG A 176 -18.15 5.15 -17.58
C ARG A 176 -19.37 5.66 -18.35
N LEU A 177 -20.16 6.55 -17.76
CA LEU A 177 -21.29 7.16 -18.43
C LEU A 177 -20.83 8.00 -19.62
N LEU A 178 -19.76 8.81 -19.46
CA LEU A 178 -19.17 9.56 -20.57
C LEU A 178 -18.76 8.64 -21.72
N ASP A 179 -18.00 7.57 -21.44
CA ASP A 179 -17.62 6.59 -22.45
C ASP A 179 -18.86 5.99 -23.15
N VAL A 180 -19.92 5.71 -22.40
CA VAL A 180 -21.16 5.15 -22.95
C VAL A 180 -21.84 6.12 -23.90
N TYR A 181 -21.94 7.40 -23.55
CA TYR A 181 -22.51 8.41 -24.45
C TYR A 181 -21.71 8.50 -25.75
N GLU A 182 -20.37 8.53 -25.67
CA GLU A 182 -19.51 8.52 -26.86
C GLU A 182 -19.69 7.26 -27.71
N ASN A 183 -19.86 6.08 -27.08
CA ASN A 183 -20.08 4.82 -27.78
C ASN A 183 -21.45 4.79 -28.49
N ILE A 184 -22.49 5.34 -27.85
CA ILE A 184 -23.83 5.46 -28.42
C ILE A 184 -23.80 6.40 -29.63
N ASP A 185 -23.26 7.61 -29.47
CA ASP A 185 -23.23 8.59 -30.55
C ASP A 185 -22.42 8.03 -31.74
N TRP A 186 -21.27 7.41 -31.49
CA TRP A 186 -20.49 6.74 -32.54
C TRP A 186 -21.27 5.63 -33.25
N ALA A 187 -21.99 4.77 -32.51
CA ALA A 187 -22.75 3.68 -33.10
C ALA A 187 -23.95 4.19 -33.93
N LEU A 188 -24.63 5.24 -33.45
CA LEU A 188 -25.73 5.89 -34.15
C LEU A 188 -25.27 6.59 -35.43
N GLU A 189 -24.12 7.28 -35.41
CA GLU A 189 -23.53 7.90 -36.61
C GLU A 189 -23.26 6.86 -37.70
N LYS A 190 -22.73 5.68 -37.32
CA LYS A 190 -22.49 4.59 -38.27
C LYS A 190 -23.77 3.96 -38.78
N TYR A 191 -24.76 3.79 -37.90
CA TYR A 191 -26.06 3.27 -38.28
C TYR A 191 -26.80 4.22 -39.25
N GLU A 192 -26.79 5.53 -38.96
CA GLU A 192 -27.39 6.58 -39.79
C GLU A 192 -26.78 6.61 -41.19
N ALA A 193 -25.46 6.45 -41.29
CA ALA A 193 -24.77 6.41 -42.59
C ALA A 193 -25.27 5.26 -43.49
N ASP A 194 -25.66 4.13 -42.89
CA ASP A 194 -26.05 2.92 -43.63
C ASP A 194 -27.58 2.79 -43.83
N HIS A 195 -28.41 3.37 -42.94
CA HIS A 195 -29.89 3.22 -42.95
C HIS A 195 -30.66 4.54 -43.10
N GLY A 196 -29.99 5.68 -42.96
CA GLY A 196 -30.60 7.01 -42.91
C GLY A 196 -31.07 7.42 -41.50
N GLY A 197 -31.46 8.69 -41.35
CA GLY A 197 -31.66 9.32 -40.03
C GLY A 197 -33.07 9.20 -39.41
N ARG A 198 -34.02 8.51 -40.05
CA ARG A 198 -35.45 8.58 -39.64
C ARG A 198 -35.73 8.01 -38.25
N GLU A 199 -34.94 7.03 -37.81
CA GLU A 199 -35.17 6.27 -36.56
C GLU A 199 -34.11 6.51 -35.48
N ILE A 200 -33.11 7.35 -35.75
CA ILE A 200 -31.97 7.59 -34.86
C ILE A 200 -32.39 8.09 -33.48
N GLU A 201 -33.33 9.04 -33.41
CA GLU A 201 -33.81 9.55 -32.12
C GLU A 201 -34.53 8.46 -31.31
N PHE A 202 -35.32 7.61 -31.97
CA PHE A 202 -36.00 6.50 -31.29
C PHE A 202 -34.98 5.48 -30.75
N ILE A 203 -33.96 5.12 -31.54
CA ILE A 203 -32.89 4.22 -31.10
C ILE A 203 -32.11 4.85 -29.94
N LYS A 204 -31.78 6.15 -30.02
CA LYS A 204 -31.08 6.88 -28.95
C LYS A 204 -31.86 6.81 -27.63
N GLN A 205 -33.15 7.12 -27.65
CA GLN A 205 -33.99 7.02 -26.43
C GLN A 205 -34.07 5.59 -25.90
N LYS A 206 -34.18 4.59 -26.78
CA LYS A 206 -34.15 3.17 -26.37
C LYS A 206 -32.84 2.80 -25.68
N LEU A 207 -31.69 3.23 -26.22
CA LEU A 207 -30.38 3.00 -25.60
C LEU A 207 -30.26 3.70 -24.24
N LEU A 208 -30.64 4.97 -24.15
CA LEU A 208 -30.57 5.77 -22.91
C LEU A 208 -31.51 5.28 -21.81
N SER A 209 -32.58 4.56 -22.16
CA SER A 209 -33.51 3.96 -21.20
C SER A 209 -32.99 2.71 -20.50
N ILE A 210 -31.83 2.17 -20.92
CA ILE A 210 -31.26 0.93 -20.36
C ILE A 210 -30.84 1.16 -18.90
N PRO A 211 -31.38 0.40 -17.92
CA PRO A 211 -30.94 0.48 -16.54
C PRO A 211 -29.46 0.10 -16.41
N ARG A 212 -28.71 0.85 -15.59
CA ARG A 212 -27.27 0.65 -15.41
C ARG A 212 -26.49 0.66 -16.73
N ILE A 213 -26.84 1.59 -17.63
CA ILE A 213 -26.24 1.70 -18.97
C ILE A 213 -24.70 1.72 -18.96
N TRP A 214 -24.08 2.25 -17.90
CA TRP A 214 -22.63 2.28 -17.67
C TRP A 214 -21.94 0.90 -17.56
N GLU A 215 -22.71 -0.19 -17.49
CA GLU A 215 -22.19 -1.57 -17.48
C GLU A 215 -22.05 -2.15 -18.87
N TYR A 216 -22.63 -1.49 -19.86
CA TYR A 216 -22.66 -1.95 -21.23
C TYR A 216 -21.72 -1.13 -22.11
N MET A 217 -21.40 -1.69 -23.26
CA MET A 217 -20.75 -1.01 -24.36
C MET A 217 -21.57 -1.24 -25.63
N PHE A 218 -21.56 -0.24 -26.51
CA PHE A 218 -22.30 -0.28 -27.76
C PHE A 218 -21.33 -0.30 -28.93
N ARG A 219 -21.65 -1.10 -29.94
CA ARG A 219 -20.88 -1.20 -31.17
C ARG A 219 -21.78 -1.24 -32.38
N TYR A 220 -21.27 -0.73 -33.49
CA TYR A 220 -21.86 -0.92 -34.79
C TYR A 220 -21.15 -2.07 -35.52
N TYR A 221 -21.91 -3.02 -36.07
CA TYR A 221 -21.36 -4.11 -36.87
C TYR A 221 -22.38 -4.63 -37.87
N LYS A 222 -22.01 -4.67 -39.16
CA LYS A 222 -22.81 -5.24 -40.26
C LYS A 222 -24.28 -4.79 -40.28
N GLY A 223 -24.53 -3.49 -40.22
CA GLY A 223 -25.90 -2.97 -40.24
C GLY A 223 -26.56 -2.86 -38.86
N GLN A 224 -25.93 -3.35 -37.80
CA GLN A 224 -26.58 -3.53 -36.51
C GLN A 224 -25.88 -2.79 -35.38
N ILE A 225 -26.65 -2.29 -34.43
CA ILE A 225 -26.17 -1.80 -33.14
C ILE A 225 -26.23 -2.95 -32.14
N LEU A 226 -25.08 -3.28 -31.57
CA LEU A 226 -24.88 -4.35 -30.62
C LEU A 226 -24.63 -3.79 -29.23
N LYS A 227 -25.21 -4.42 -28.21
CA LYS A 227 -24.98 -4.16 -26.78
C LYS A 227 -24.27 -5.36 -26.17
N GLY A 228 -23.13 -5.12 -25.52
CA GLY A 228 -22.40 -6.14 -24.78
C GLY A 228 -22.05 -5.63 -23.38
N LYS A 229 -21.85 -6.52 -22.41
CA LYS A 229 -21.33 -6.11 -21.09
C LYS A 229 -19.85 -5.75 -21.19
N ARG A 230 -19.46 -4.64 -20.56
CA ARG A 230 -18.11 -4.08 -20.65
C ARG A 230 -17.03 -4.97 -20.02
N GLU A 231 -17.37 -5.68 -18.93
CA GLU A 231 -16.43 -6.57 -18.22
C GLU A 231 -16.36 -7.98 -18.81
N GLU A 232 -17.35 -8.37 -19.63
CA GLU A 232 -17.43 -9.69 -20.27
C GLU A 232 -16.95 -9.55 -21.71
N LYS A 233 -15.63 -9.44 -21.89
CA LYS A 233 -15.01 -9.27 -23.22
C LYS A 233 -15.34 -10.47 -24.12
N ASN A 234 -16.18 -10.23 -25.11
CA ASN A 234 -16.41 -11.08 -26.29
C ASN A 234 -17.27 -12.34 -26.11
N GLU A 235 -18.13 -12.43 -25.10
CA GLU A 235 -18.93 -13.63 -24.89
C GLU A 235 -20.35 -13.51 -25.46
N GLU A 236 -21.07 -12.41 -25.23
CA GLU A 236 -22.45 -12.22 -25.74
C GLU A 236 -22.73 -10.79 -26.19
N TRP A 237 -23.30 -10.65 -27.39
CA TRP A 237 -23.75 -9.39 -27.97
C TRP A 237 -25.24 -9.47 -28.30
N GLU A 238 -26.03 -8.55 -27.73
CA GLU A 238 -27.45 -8.41 -28.00
C GLU A 238 -27.66 -7.39 -29.13
N VAL A 239 -28.44 -7.76 -30.14
CA VAL A 239 -28.83 -6.83 -31.22
C VAL A 239 -29.91 -5.90 -30.71
N ILE A 240 -29.67 -4.59 -30.84
CA ILE A 240 -30.60 -3.54 -30.40
C ILE A 240 -31.38 -2.91 -31.55
N ALA A 241 -30.71 -2.71 -32.70
CA ALA A 241 -31.23 -2.13 -33.93
C ALA A 241 -30.42 -2.62 -35.14
#